data_AF-A0A972UEY0-F1
#
_entry.id   AF-A0A972UEY0-F1
#
_cell.length_a   1.000
_cell.length_b   1.000
_cell.length_c   1.000
_cell.angle_alpha   90.00
_cell.angle_beta   90.00
_cell.angle_gamma   90.00
#
_symmetry.space_group_name_H-M   'P 1'
#
loop_
_entity.id
_entity.type
_entity.pdbx_description
1 polymer ?
#
loop_
_entity_poly.entity_id
_entity_poly.type
_entity_poly.pdbx_seq_one_letter_code
_entity_poly.pdbx_strand_id
1 'polypeptide(L)'
;MSDQPENGAKPPEIDPDQGHQVFIDLLEESGFFKQIHNLEENLKVIAEELKSFGENARDRMAETENLAAHVLALESILSVMLKTYPISADDLKAEIKDRTAALTGQEDGSPTVQALALDLLDKTKK
;
A
#
# COMPACT_ATOMS: atom_id res chain seq x y z
N MET A 1 -55.52 -50.67 -29.82
CA MET A 1 -54.15 -50.80 -30.34
C MET A 1 -53.80 -49.44 -30.90
N SER A 2 -52.96 -48.70 -30.20
CA SER A 2 -52.52 -47.36 -30.60
C SER A 2 -51.02 -47.45 -30.85
N ASP A 3 -50.63 -47.51 -32.12
CA ASP A 3 -49.22 -47.46 -32.52
C ASP A 3 -48.77 -45.99 -32.54
N GLN A 4 -47.92 -45.61 -31.59
CA GLN A 4 -47.09 -44.41 -31.69
C GLN A 4 -45.81 -44.77 -32.46
N PRO A 5 -45.45 -44.04 -33.53
CA PRO A 5 -44.12 -44.20 -34.11
C PRO A 5 -43.09 -43.56 -33.17
N GLU A 6 -42.18 -44.39 -32.65
CA GLU A 6 -40.96 -43.94 -32.01
C GLU A 6 -40.17 -43.08 -32.99
N ASN A 7 -40.11 -41.78 -32.74
CA ASN A 7 -39.18 -40.89 -33.45
C ASN A 7 -37.80 -41.04 -32.80
N GLY A 8 -37.19 -42.21 -32.98
CA GLY A 8 -35.82 -42.54 -32.60
C GLY A 8 -34.81 -41.90 -33.55
N ALA A 9 -34.84 -40.57 -33.69
CA ALA A 9 -33.79 -39.86 -34.40
C ALA A 9 -32.48 -40.03 -33.59
N LYS A 10 -31.61 -40.91 -34.07
CA LYS A 10 -30.24 -41.05 -33.58
C LYS A 10 -29.60 -39.65 -33.62
N PRO A 11 -28.97 -39.17 -32.52
CA PRO A 11 -28.25 -37.91 -32.56
C PRO A 11 -27.28 -37.93 -33.75
N PRO A 12 -27.15 -36.81 -34.48
CA PRO A 12 -26.39 -36.78 -35.72
C PRO A 12 -24.99 -37.36 -35.48
N GLU A 13 -24.61 -38.33 -36.30
CA GLU A 13 -23.31 -38.96 -36.26
C GLU A 13 -22.29 -37.91 -36.73
N ILE A 14 -21.58 -37.31 -35.78
CA ILE A 14 -20.57 -36.28 -36.07
C ILE A 14 -19.36 -37.01 -36.66
N ASP A 15 -19.04 -36.69 -37.91
CA ASP A 15 -17.81 -37.11 -38.56
C ASP A 15 -16.61 -36.72 -37.66
N PRO A 16 -15.73 -37.67 -37.26
CA PRO A 16 -14.58 -37.38 -36.41
C PRO A 16 -13.69 -36.23 -36.92
N ASP A 17 -13.63 -36.03 -38.24
CA ASP A 17 -12.87 -34.93 -38.85
C ASP A 17 -13.64 -33.58 -38.79
N GLN A 18 -14.96 -33.59 -38.57
CA GLN A 18 -15.79 -32.40 -38.36
C GLN A 18 -15.99 -32.05 -36.88
N GLY A 19 -15.83 -33.02 -35.96
CA GLY A 19 -16.01 -32.80 -34.53
C GLY A 19 -15.07 -31.76 -33.93
N HIS A 20 -13.86 -31.62 -34.50
CA HIS A 20 -12.93 -30.55 -34.13
C HIS A 20 -13.48 -29.16 -34.49
N GLN A 21 -14.01 -29.00 -35.70
CA GLN A 21 -14.55 -27.72 -36.16
C GLN A 21 -15.80 -27.33 -35.36
N VAL A 22 -16.73 -28.27 -35.12
CA VAL A 22 -17.93 -28.03 -34.30
C VAL A 22 -17.56 -27.58 -32.88
N PHE A 23 -16.50 -28.15 -32.30
CA PHE A 23 -16.02 -27.74 -30.99
C PHE A 23 -15.43 -26.33 -31.00
N ILE A 24 -14.65 -25.95 -32.02
CA ILE A 24 -14.12 -24.60 -32.17
C ILE A 24 -15.25 -23.58 -32.37
N ASP A 25 -16.22 -23.89 -33.23
CA ASP A 25 -17.39 -23.04 -33.49
C ASP A 25 -18.18 -22.81 -32.19
N LEU A 26 -18.35 -23.85 -31.36
CA LEU A 26 -19.01 -23.72 -30.06
C LEU A 26 -18.25 -22.80 -29.09
N LEU A 27 -16.92 -22.84 -29.08
CA LEU A 27 -16.10 -21.94 -28.26
C LEU A 27 -16.15 -20.49 -28.76
N GLU A 28 -16.22 -20.29 -30.08
CA GLU A 28 -16.42 -18.96 -30.67
C GLU A 28 -17.82 -18.41 -30.35
N GLU A 29 -18.87 -19.20 -30.56
CA GLU A 29 -20.26 -18.84 -30.26
C GLU A 29 -20.48 -18.57 -28.76
N SER A 30 -19.85 -19.34 -27.88
CA SER A 30 -19.91 -19.10 -26.44
C SER A 30 -19.11 -17.87 -26.00
N GLY A 31 -18.36 -17.24 -26.91
CA GLY A 31 -17.48 -16.12 -26.62
C GLY A 31 -16.31 -16.49 -25.69
N PHE A 32 -15.94 -17.78 -25.64
CA PHE A 32 -14.91 -18.28 -24.73
C PHE A 32 -13.57 -17.56 -24.95
N PHE A 33 -13.13 -17.45 -26.20
CA PHE A 33 -11.87 -16.78 -26.53
C PHE A 33 -11.87 -15.29 -26.17
N LYS A 34 -13.01 -14.61 -26.33
CA LYS A 34 -13.16 -13.21 -25.92
C LYS A 34 -13.06 -13.06 -24.40
N GLN A 35 -13.64 -13.97 -23.63
CA GLN A 35 -13.55 -13.94 -22.17
C GLN A 35 -12.12 -14.21 -21.68
N ILE A 36 -11.43 -15.17 -22.28
CA ILE A 36 -10.01 -15.44 -21.99
C ILE A 36 -9.16 -14.21 -22.31
N HIS A 37 -9.34 -13.61 -23.49
CA HIS A 37 -8.60 -12.42 -23.88
C HIS A 37 -8.83 -11.25 -22.91
N ASN A 38 -10.09 -10.97 -22.54
CA ASN A 38 -10.41 -9.92 -21.57
C ASN A 38 -9.78 -10.21 -20.19
N LEU A 39 -9.74 -11.47 -19.77
CA LEU A 39 -9.09 -11.86 -18.52
C LEU A 39 -7.59 -11.60 -18.57
N GLU A 40 -6.92 -11.95 -19.67
CA GLU A 40 -5.50 -11.70 -19.87
C GLU A 40 -5.18 -10.21 -19.86
N GLU A 41 -5.99 -9.39 -20.53
CA GLU A 41 -5.83 -7.93 -20.50
C GLU A 41 -5.99 -7.37 -19.08
N ASN A 42 -7.02 -7.79 -18.36
CA ASN A 42 -7.24 -7.36 -16.99
C ASN A 42 -6.09 -7.77 -16.06
N LEU A 43 -5.57 -9.00 -16.18
CA LEU A 43 -4.43 -9.47 -15.39
C LEU A 43 -3.17 -8.66 -15.70
N LYS A 44 -2.97 -8.27 -16.95
CA LYS A 44 -1.85 -7.42 -17.35
C LYS A 44 -1.95 -6.03 -16.72
N VAL A 45 -3.13 -5.42 -16.74
CA VAL A 45 -3.38 -4.13 -16.08
C VAL A 45 -3.11 -4.23 -14.58
N ILE A 46 -3.64 -5.25 -13.90
CA ILE A 46 -3.41 -5.47 -12.47
C ILE A 46 -1.90 -5.64 -12.17
N ALA A 47 -1.18 -6.37 -13.01
CA ALA A 47 0.26 -6.53 -12.84
C ALA A 47 1.03 -5.21 -12.97
N GLU A 48 0.64 -4.34 -13.91
CA GLU A 48 1.22 -3.01 -14.10
C GLU A 48 0.90 -2.09 -12.91
N GLU A 49 -0.33 -2.10 -12.42
CA GLU A 49 -0.74 -1.34 -11.23
C GLU A 49 0.01 -1.81 -9.97
N LEU A 50 0.13 -3.12 -9.75
CA LEU A 50 0.90 -3.68 -8.63
C LEU A 50 2.38 -3.29 -8.70
N LYS A 51 2.96 -3.26 -9.90
CA LYS A 51 4.33 -2.79 -10.09
C LYS A 51 4.47 -1.32 -9.69
N SER A 52 3.58 -0.46 -10.18
CA SER A 52 3.59 0.96 -9.85
C SER A 52 3.38 1.20 -8.35
N PHE A 53 2.48 0.44 -7.71
CA PHE A 53 2.30 0.48 -6.26
C PHE A 53 3.57 0.11 -5.51
N GLY A 54 4.27 -0.94 -5.94
CA GLY A 54 5.55 -1.35 -5.35
C GLY A 54 6.65 -0.30 -5.48
N GLU A 55 6.76 0.36 -6.64
CA GLU A 55 7.70 1.46 -6.86
C GLU A 55 7.39 2.65 -5.95
N ASN A 56 6.12 3.07 -5.87
CA ASN A 56 5.69 4.14 -4.98
C ASN A 56 5.95 3.82 -3.50
N ALA A 57 5.68 2.58 -3.07
CA ALA A 57 5.93 2.14 -1.70
C ALA A 57 7.44 2.22 -1.37
N ARG A 58 8.31 1.82 -2.30
CA ARG A 58 9.76 1.93 -2.15
C ARG A 58 10.21 3.38 -2.01
N ASP A 59 9.67 4.29 -2.82
CA ASP A 59 10.02 5.72 -2.73
C ASP A 59 9.56 6.32 -1.40
N ARG A 60 8.35 5.97 -0.94
CA ARG A 60 7.87 6.40 0.40
C ARG A 60 8.74 5.87 1.53
N MET A 61 9.26 4.64 1.41
CA MET A 61 10.21 4.10 2.39
C MET A 61 11.51 4.91 2.42
N ALA A 62 12.09 5.21 1.25
CA ALA A 62 13.31 6.01 1.15
C ALA A 62 13.13 7.43 1.72
N GLU A 63 11.98 8.06 1.48
CA GLU A 63 11.66 9.35 2.09
C GLU A 63 11.52 9.28 3.61
N THR A 64 10.93 8.19 4.13
CA THR A 64 10.79 7.97 5.57
C THR A 64 12.15 7.78 6.23
N GLU A 65 13.05 7.02 5.60
CA GLU A 65 14.45 6.87 6.04
C GLU A 65 15.17 8.22 6.05
N ASN A 66 15.01 9.02 5.00
CA ASN A 66 15.58 10.36 4.94
C ASN A 66 15.04 11.27 6.06
N LEU A 67 13.73 11.27 6.30
CA LEU A 67 13.11 12.03 7.39
C LEU A 67 13.65 11.58 8.76
N ALA A 68 13.79 10.27 8.99
CA ALA A 68 14.38 9.75 10.22
C ALA A 68 15.83 10.24 10.41
N ALA A 69 16.64 10.26 9.35
CA ALA A 69 17.99 10.82 9.40
C ALA A 69 17.99 12.32 9.76
N HIS A 70 17.05 13.09 9.22
CA HIS A 70 16.89 14.50 9.58
C HIS A 70 16.51 14.69 11.06
N VAL A 71 15.59 13.87 11.59
CA VAL A 71 15.22 13.91 13.02
C VAL A 71 16.43 13.60 13.89
N LEU A 72 17.21 12.57 13.58
CA LEU A 72 18.43 12.22 14.31
C LEU A 72 19.48 13.34 14.28
N ALA A 73 19.60 14.04 13.15
CA ALA A 73 20.49 15.19 13.04
C ALA A 73 20.05 16.35 13.95
N LEU A 74 18.74 16.64 13.99
CA LEU A 74 18.18 17.65 14.89
C LEU A 74 18.38 17.29 16.36
N GLU A 75 18.15 16.02 16.73
CA GLU A 75 18.39 15.52 18.09
C GLU A 75 19.88 15.64 18.49
N SER A 76 20.79 15.36 17.54
CA SER A 76 22.23 15.48 17.77
C SER A 76 22.64 16.93 18.01
N ILE A 77 22.14 17.87 17.20
CA ILE A 77 22.38 19.31 17.38
C ILE A 77 21.84 19.77 18.74
N LEU A 78 20.59 19.42 19.05
CA LEU A 78 19.96 19.79 20.32
C LEU A 78 20.73 19.22 21.52
N SER A 79 21.20 17.97 21.45
CA SER A 79 22.02 17.35 22.49
C SER A 79 23.32 18.11 22.74
N VAL A 80 24.00 18.59 21.69
CA VAL A 80 25.20 19.41 21.83
C VAL A 80 24.85 20.75 22.47
N MET A 81 23.77 21.40 22.04
CA MET A 81 23.33 22.68 22.60
C MET A 81 23.00 22.56 24.09
N LEU A 82 22.27 21.53 24.51
CA LEU A 82 21.91 21.30 25.91
C LEU A 82 23.13 21.02 26.80
N LYS A 83 24.19 20.41 26.26
CA LYS A 83 25.48 20.24 26.96
C LYS A 83 26.22 21.56 27.12
N THR A 84 26.19 22.43 26.11
CA THR A 84 26.89 23.72 26.13
C THR A 84 26.14 24.77 26.96
N TYR A 85 24.82 24.76 26.90
CA TYR A 85 23.93 25.72 27.54
C TYR A 85 22.97 24.99 28.48
N PRO A 86 23.36 24.77 29.74
CA PRO A 86 22.52 24.04 30.69
C PRO A 86 21.23 24.82 30.94
N ILE A 87 20.11 24.12 30.77
CA ILE A 87 18.75 24.61 31.05
C ILE A 87 18.09 23.68 32.05
N SER A 88 17.24 24.23 32.93
CA SER A 88 16.47 23.40 33.86
C SER A 88 15.38 22.61 33.11
N ALA A 89 14.97 21.48 33.66
CA ALA A 89 13.89 20.69 33.07
C ALA A 89 12.56 21.46 33.04
N ASP A 90 12.32 22.34 34.02
CA ASP A 90 11.08 23.11 34.11
C ASP A 90 11.06 24.26 33.10
N ASP A 91 12.18 24.97 32.92
CA ASP A 91 12.31 26.03 31.90
C ASP A 91 12.19 25.43 30.50
N LEU A 92 12.81 24.27 30.24
CA LEU A 92 12.70 23.59 28.96
C LEU A 92 11.26 23.15 28.65
N LYS A 93 10.52 22.65 29.66
CA LYS A 93 9.11 22.28 29.49
C LYS A 93 8.24 23.49 29.18
N ALA A 94 8.45 24.61 29.88
CA ALA A 94 7.71 25.84 29.65
C ALA A 94 7.94 26.37 28.22
N GLU A 95 9.19 26.44 27.79
CA GLU A 95 9.54 26.90 26.44
C GLU A 95 8.95 25.99 25.34
N ILE A 96 8.99 24.67 25.53
CA ILE A 96 8.39 23.72 24.60
C ILE A 96 6.88 23.89 24.55
N LYS A 97 6.21 24.01 25.70
CA LYS A 97 4.77 24.23 25.76
C LYS A 97 4.39 25.47 24.95
N ASP A 98 5.00 26.61 25.23
CA ASP A 98 4.66 27.88 24.59
C ASP A 98 4.90 27.85 23.07
N ARG A 99 6.06 27.33 22.64
CA ARG A 99 6.40 27.25 21.21
C ARG A 99 5.57 26.23 20.44
N THR A 100 5.31 25.08 21.04
CA THR A 100 4.57 24.02 20.35
C THR A 100 3.06 24.25 20.40
N ALA A 101 2.54 24.95 21.41
CA ALA A 101 1.15 25.38 21.43
C ALA A 101 0.83 26.30 20.25
N ALA A 102 1.72 27.26 19.95
CA ALA A 102 1.58 28.16 18.81
C ALA A 102 1.59 27.42 17.45
N LEU A 103 2.31 26.29 17.35
CA LEU A 103 2.47 25.52 16.11
C LEU A 103 1.40 24.44 15.93
N THR A 104 0.92 23.84 17.01
CA THR A 104 0.03 22.67 16.99
C THR A 104 -1.42 23.00 17.33
N GLY A 105 -1.68 24.19 17.89
CA GLY A 105 -2.99 24.58 18.42
C GLY A 105 -3.36 23.84 19.71
N GLN A 106 -2.46 23.05 20.30
CA GLN A 106 -2.66 22.38 21.59
C GLN A 106 -2.19 23.28 22.72
N GLU A 107 -3.09 23.69 23.61
CA GLU A 107 -2.77 24.64 24.70
C GLU A 107 -1.63 24.16 25.61
N ASP A 108 -1.53 22.85 25.82
CA ASP A 108 -0.45 22.24 26.62
C ASP A 108 0.83 21.92 25.83
N GLY A 109 0.85 22.26 24.54
CA GLY A 109 1.95 21.95 23.64
C GLY A 109 1.98 20.48 23.21
N SER A 110 3.00 20.11 22.44
CA SER A 110 3.17 18.76 21.91
C SER A 110 3.77 17.83 22.97
N PRO A 111 3.03 16.80 23.45
CA PRO A 111 3.55 15.86 24.44
C PRO A 111 4.74 15.06 23.90
N THR A 112 4.78 14.79 22.60
CA THR A 112 5.88 14.07 21.94
C THR A 112 7.17 14.87 21.97
N VAL A 113 7.12 16.16 21.63
CA VAL A 113 8.29 17.04 21.65
C VAL A 113 8.81 17.22 23.08
N GLN A 114 7.89 17.35 24.04
CA GLN A 114 8.25 17.46 25.45
C GLN A 114 8.94 16.18 25.97
N ALA A 115 8.41 15.00 25.66
CA ALA A 115 9.02 13.73 26.04
C ALA A 115 10.42 13.56 25.43
N LEU A 116 10.58 13.89 24.14
CA LEU A 116 11.87 13.81 23.45
C LEU A 116 12.91 14.75 24.08
N ALA A 117 12.56 16.01 24.31
CA ALA A 117 13.50 16.98 24.86
C ALA A 117 13.94 16.64 26.27
N LEU A 118 13.05 16.07 27.10
CA LEU A 118 13.39 15.60 28.45
C LEU A 118 14.32 14.37 28.42
N ASP A 119 14.08 13.41 27.52
CA ASP A 119 14.97 12.27 27.33
C ASP A 119 16.37 12.70 26.88
N LEU A 120 16.46 13.66 25.95
CA LEU A 120 17.74 14.25 25.54
C LEU A 120 18.44 14.95 26.71
N LEU A 121 17.72 15.78 27.48
CA LEU A 121 18.27 16.46 28.65
C LEU A 121 18.83 15.46 29.67
N ASP A 122 18.15 14.36 29.94
CA ASP A 122 18.64 13.32 30.84
C ASP A 122 19.86 12.57 30.28
N LYS A 123 19.91 12.32 28.96
CA LYS A 123 21.08 11.75 28.29
C LYS A 123 22.31 12.67 28.34
N THR A 124 22.12 13.99 28.39
CA THR A 124 23.24 14.94 28.51
C THR A 124 23.88 15.02 29.90
N LYS A 125 23.20 14.51 30.94
CA LYS A 125 23.70 14.48 32.32
C LYS A 125 24.58 13.25 32.61
N LYS A 126 24.60 12.27 31.72
CA LYS A 126 25.50 11.11 31.75
C LYS A 126 26.80 11.41 31.01
#